data_AF-A0A432YVL9-F1
#
_entry.id   AF-A0A432YVL9-F1
#
_cell.length_a   1.000
_cell.length_b   1.000
_cell.length_c   1.000
_cell.angle_alpha   90.00
_cell.angle_beta   90.00
_cell.angle_gamma   90.00
#
_symmetry.space_group_name_H-M   'P 1'
#
loop_
_entity.id
_entity.type
_entity.pdbx_description
1 polymer ?
#
loop_
_entity_poly.entity_id
_entity_poly.type
_entity_poly.pdbx_seq_one_letter_code
_entity_poly.pdbx_strand_id
1 'polypeptide(L)' 'MENIFDAILFAVLVAAGGLGLSSWLMLFGIDKSAPAEVKQRSVFEYGFFGLAGIVVMLVMWYAIS' A
#
# COMPACT_ATOMS: atom_id res chain seq x y z
N MET A 1 22.54 15.62 -10.73
CA MET A 1 21.72 15.44 -9.51
C MET A 1 20.24 15.19 -9.82
N GLU A 2 19.75 15.63 -10.98
CA GLU A 2 18.38 15.36 -11.49
C GLU A 2 18.00 13.86 -11.44
N ASN A 3 18.84 12.97 -12.01
CA ASN A 3 18.57 11.53 -12.04
C ASN A 3 18.50 10.82 -10.67
N ILE A 4 19.12 11.35 -9.61
CA ILE A 4 19.09 10.69 -8.29
C ILE A 4 17.74 10.91 -7.62
N PHE A 5 17.17 12.11 -7.78
CA PHE A 5 15.87 12.43 -7.18
C PHE A 5 14.76 11.58 -7.83
N ASP A 6 14.75 11.47 -9.15
CA ASP A 6 13.79 10.65 -9.88
C ASP A 6 13.93 9.16 -9.54
N ALA A 7 15.16 8.66 -9.38
CA ALA A 7 15.41 7.29 -8.96
C ALA A 7 14.83 7.00 -7.56
N ILE A 8 14.95 7.94 -6.63
CA ILE A 8 14.36 7.82 -5.28
C ILE A 8 12.84 7.85 -5.36
N LEU A 9 12.26 8.80 -6.09
CA LEU A 9 10.81 8.88 -6.28
C LEU A 9 10.25 7.59 -6.89
N PHE A 10 10.94 7.04 -7.90
CA PHE A 10 10.57 5.77 -8.51
C PHE A 10 10.65 4.60 -7.52
N ALA A 11 11.70 4.54 -6.70
CA ALA A 11 11.82 3.51 -5.67
C ALA A 11 10.67 3.60 -4.65
N VAL A 12 10.31 4.80 -4.20
CA VAL A 12 9.17 5.03 -3.29
C VAL A 12 7.84 4.66 -3.97
N LEU A 13 7.66 5.02 -5.25
CA LEU A 13 6.49 4.64 -6.04
C LEU A 13 6.29 3.13 -6.06
N VAL A 14 7.34 2.38 -6.43
CA VAL A 14 7.28 0.91 -6.51
C VAL A 14 7.06 0.29 -5.14
N ALA A 15 7.75 0.79 -4.11
CA ALA A 15 7.60 0.29 -2.74
C ALA A 15 6.18 0.53 -2.20
N ALA A 16 5.65 1.75 -2.33
CA ALA A 16 4.31 2.09 -1.87
C ALA A 16 3.22 1.34 -2.63
N GLY A 17 3.35 1.21 -3.95
CA GLY A 17 2.43 0.43 -4.78
C GLY A 17 2.46 -1.06 -4.42
N GLY A 18 3.65 -1.63 -4.27
CA GLY A 18 3.84 -3.03 -3.90
C GLY A 18 3.27 -3.35 -2.52
N LEU A 19 3.56 -2.52 -1.51
CA LEU A 19 3.03 -2.68 -0.16
C LEU A 19 1.51 -2.46 -0.12
N GLY A 20 1.00 -1.45 -0.82
CA GLY A 20 -0.43 -1.15 -0.87
C GLY A 20 -1.24 -2.29 -1.51
N LEU A 21 -0.81 -2.77 -2.68
CA LEU A 21 -1.44 -3.93 -3.33
C LEU A 21 -1.34 -5.19 -2.45
N SER A 22 -0.20 -5.42 -1.80
CA SER A 22 -0.03 -6.55 -0.88
C SER A 22 -1.00 -6.49 0.30
N SER A 23 -1.21 -5.31 0.90
CA SER A 23 -2.21 -5.12 1.95
C SER A 23 -3.63 -5.46 1.47
N TRP A 24 -4.03 -5.03 0.28
CA TRP A 24 -5.34 -5.42 -0.26
C TRP A 24 -5.44 -6.91 -0.58
N LEU A 25 -4.36 -7.55 -1.03
CA LEU A 25 -4.34 -9.00 -1.22
C LEU A 25 -4.54 -9.75 0.10
N MET A 26 -4.04 -9.23 1.22
CA MET A 26 -4.24 -9.83 2.54
C MET A 26 -5.72 -9.87 2.97
N LEU A 27 -6.60 -9.02 2.41
CA LEU A 27 -8.04 -9.09 2.69
C LEU A 27 -8.64 -10.45 2.31
N PHE A 28 -8.09 -11.12 1.28
CA PHE A 28 -8.54 -12.46 0.88
C PHE A 28 -8.00 -13.58 1.79
N GLY A 29 -6.96 -13.29 2.58
CA GLY A 29 -6.33 -14.23 3.51
C GLY A 29 -6.86 -14.15 4.95
N ILE A 30 -7.88 -13.33 5.22
CA ILE A 30 -8.42 -13.18 6.57
C ILE A 30 -9.04 -14.49 7.05
N ASP A 31 -8.57 -14.97 8.20
CA ASP A 31 -9.10 -16.17 8.85
C ASP A 31 -10.56 -15.96 9.26
N LYS A 32 -11.44 -16.82 8.74
CA LYS A 32 -12.88 -16.78 8.99
C LYS A 32 -13.26 -17.34 10.35
N SER A 33 -12.37 -18.09 10.99
CA SER A 33 -12.56 -18.67 12.32
C SER A 33 -12.13 -17.74 13.46
N ALA A 34 -11.43 -16.64 13.13
CA ALA A 34 -10.97 -15.67 14.12
C ALA A 34 -12.13 -14.90 14.80
N PRO A 35 -11.92 -14.40 16.03
CA PRO A 35 -12.89 -13.54 16.71
C PRO A 35 -13.28 -12.32 15.88
N ALA A 36 -14.53 -11.86 16.04
CA ALA A 36 -15.07 -10.75 15.24
C ALA A 36 -14.24 -9.46 15.34
N GLU A 37 -13.73 -9.14 16.53
CA GLU A 37 -12.87 -7.97 16.76
C GLU A 37 -11.56 -8.04 15.97
N VAL A 38 -10.92 -9.21 15.96
CA VAL A 38 -9.68 -9.45 15.21
C VAL A 38 -9.95 -9.28 13.72
N LYS A 39 -11.04 -9.86 13.23
CA LYS A 39 -11.45 -9.75 11.83
C LYS A 39 -11.69 -8.30 11.41
N GLN A 40 -12.46 -7.55 12.19
CA GLN A 40 -12.77 -6.14 11.89
C GLN A 40 -11.51 -5.29 11.86
N ARG A 41 -10.61 -5.49 12.83
CA ARG A 41 -9.33 -4.81 12.87
C ARG A 41 -8.48 -5.13 11.63
N SER A 42 -8.36 -6.40 11.25
CA SER A 42 -7.61 -6.78 10.04
C SER A 42 -8.19 -6.19 8.77
N VAL A 43 -9.52 -6.17 8.61
CA VAL A 43 -10.17 -5.52 7.45
C VAL A 43 -9.82 -4.04 7.39
N PHE A 44 -9.89 -3.33 8.53
CA PHE A 44 -9.59 -1.91 8.59
C PHE A 44 -8.12 -1.63 8.29
N GLU A 45 -7.19 -2.36 8.92
CA GLU A 45 -5.76 -2.19 8.71
C GLU A 45 -5.38 -2.45 7.26
N TYR A 46 -5.78 -3.59 6.69
CA TYR A 46 -5.45 -3.94 5.31
C TYR A 46 -6.12 -3.00 4.29
N GLY A 47 -7.35 -2.57 4.54
CA GLY A 47 -8.04 -1.59 3.72
C GLY A 47 -7.34 -0.23 3.73
N PHE A 48 -7.03 0.29 4.92
CA PHE A 48 -6.36 1.57 5.12
C PHE A 48 -4.94 1.58 4.56
N PHE A 49 -4.10 0.60 4.91
CA PHE A 49 -2.73 0.52 4.41
C PHE A 49 -2.68 0.33 2.89
N GLY A 50 -3.60 -0.47 2.35
CA GLY A 50 -3.71 -0.61 0.91
C GLY A 50 -4.03 0.71 0.22
N LEU A 51 -5.06 1.42 0.69
CA LEU A 51 -5.44 2.72 0.14
C LEU A 51 -4.30 3.75 0.28
N ALA A 52 -3.68 3.86 1.45
CA ALA A 52 -2.59 4.79 1.70
C ALA A 52 -1.39 4.52 0.77
N GLY A 53 -1.02 3.24 0.59
CA GLY A 53 0.05 2.85 -0.35
C GLY A 53 -0.25 3.25 -1.79
N ILE A 54 -1.49 3.05 -2.25
CA ILE A 54 -1.91 3.48 -3.59
C ILE A 54 -1.89 5.00 -3.74
N VAL A 55 -2.38 5.75 -2.73
CA VAL A 55 -2.33 7.21 -2.76
C VAL A 55 -0.88 7.70 -2.87
N VAL A 56 0.03 7.18 -2.06
CA VAL A 56 1.45 7.55 -2.13
C VAL A 56 2.05 7.19 -3.49
N MET A 57 1.76 6.00 -4.02
CA MET A 57 2.20 5.60 -5.37
C MET A 57 1.74 6.59 -6.44
N LEU A 58 0.48 7.01 -6.41
CA LEU A 58 -0.08 7.98 -7.37
C LEU A 58 0.55 9.36 -7.23
N VAL A 59 0.83 9.80 -6.00
CA VAL A 59 1.52 11.08 -5.75
C VAL A 59 2.96 11.03 -6.27
N MET A 60 3.68 9.94 -6.07
CA MET A 60 5.04 9.77 -6.62
C MET A 60 5.02 9.67 -8.14
N TRP A 61 4.03 8.99 -8.71
CA TRP A 61 3.84 8.95 -10.17
C TRP A 61 3.66 10.36 -10.73
N TYR A 62 2.79 11.15 -10.10
CA TYR A 62 2.57 12.54 -10.50
C TYR A 62 3.84 13.39 -10.36
N ALA A 63 4.66 13.16 -9.33
CA ALA A 63 5.90 13.90 -9.10
C ALA A 63 7.00 13.58 -10.13
N ILE A 64 7.01 12.37 -10.70
CA ILE A 64 7.98 11.93 -11.73
C ILE A 64 7.53 12.33 -13.15
N SER A 65 6.22 12.42 -13.37
CA SER A 65 5.62 12.72 -14.68
C SER A 65 5.73 14.19 -15.08
#